data_AF-A0A0C2ITH1-F1
#
_entry.id   AF-A0A0C2ITH1-F1
#
_cell.length_a   1.000
_cell.length_b   1.000
_cell.length_c   1.000
_cell.angle_alpha   90.00
_cell.angle_beta   90.00
_cell.angle_gamma   90.00
#
_symmetry.space_group_name_H-M   'P 1'
#
loop_
_entity.id
_entity.type
_entity.pdbx_description
1 polymer ?
#
loop_
_entity_poly.entity_id
_entity_poly.type
_entity_poly.pdbx_seq_one_letter_code
_entity_poly.pdbx_strand_id
1 'polypeptide(L)'
;MAIRYKRGLNSLARRYSDQSTINMVICKYGDHLYSKGDIDLSMEQYIQTVGTIEPSYIIRKFLEAQSINHLTAYLENLHRTPHANSDHTTLLLNCYIRLKDTGDKEWHFDVETALRVCHQAGFIEQALCLAKKSNNHSWSSGILFRYLKIVLEDVKDYKSAMEYLKNLTILEAESVLKNYGRRLLRDTPRELIALLKNMCTYSDTNPVPSSPEDFIHIFIGQRNYLQSFLEFIVKINPDCSNQIYNTLIELYIYELSNPNSQNKAELETKCLNIINNKQDKYDIDHVLMLCQLNNCITGLVALYEKMGK
;
A
#
# COMPACT_ATOMS: atom_id res chain seq x y z
N MET A 1 -15.23 24.03 51.84
CA MET A 1 -15.16 22.55 51.87
C MET A 1 -14.03 21.95 51.02
N ALA A 2 -13.69 22.50 49.85
CA ALA A 2 -12.62 21.98 48.98
C ALA A 2 -11.20 21.97 49.60
N ILE A 3 -10.86 22.96 50.45
CA ILE A 3 -9.51 23.06 51.07
C ILE A 3 -9.31 22.02 52.19
N ARG A 4 -10.39 21.64 52.90
CA ARG A 4 -10.36 20.58 53.92
C ARG A 4 -10.24 19.19 53.29
N TYR A 5 -10.81 18.98 52.10
CA TYR A 5 -10.63 17.75 51.32
C TYR A 5 -9.20 17.59 50.82
N LYS A 6 -8.60 18.65 50.25
CA LYS A 6 -7.21 18.62 49.74
C LYS A 6 -6.17 18.40 50.85
N ARG A 7 -6.40 18.96 52.04
CA ARG A 7 -5.53 18.72 53.22
C ARG A 7 -5.73 17.34 53.86
N GLY A 8 -6.96 16.80 53.85
CA GLY A 8 -7.24 15.43 54.30
C GLY A 8 -6.63 14.35 53.40
N LEU A 9 -6.61 14.60 52.08
CA LEU A 9 -5.96 13.72 51.10
C LEU A 9 -4.44 13.64 51.28
N ASN A 10 -3.77 14.77 51.52
CA ASN A 10 -2.31 14.78 51.75
C ASN A 10 -1.90 14.18 53.10
N SER A 11 -2.76 14.21 54.13
CA SER A 11 -2.47 13.59 55.42
C SER A 11 -2.78 12.08 55.43
N LEU A 12 -3.75 11.62 54.64
CA LEU A 12 -4.05 10.20 54.45
C LEU A 12 -3.04 9.49 53.54
N ALA A 13 -2.51 10.18 52.51
CA ALA A 13 -1.45 9.67 51.63
C ALA A 13 -0.14 9.31 52.36
N ARG A 14 0.06 9.81 53.59
CA ARG A 14 1.27 9.56 54.37
C ARG A 14 1.20 8.38 55.34
N ARG A 15 0.03 7.77 55.58
CA ARG A 15 -0.09 6.76 56.65
C ARG A 15 -0.39 5.34 56.20
N TYR A 16 -1.30 5.04 55.26
CA TYR A 16 -1.46 3.66 54.76
C TYR A 16 -2.12 3.60 53.36
N SER A 17 -1.49 2.81 52.49
CA SER A 17 -2.07 1.84 51.55
C SER A 17 -2.74 2.26 50.23
N ASP A 18 -2.19 1.65 49.17
CA ASP A 18 -2.67 1.42 47.81
C ASP A 18 -3.04 2.65 46.99
N GLN A 19 -2.17 2.97 46.02
CA GLN A 19 -2.43 3.87 44.90
C GLN A 19 -3.79 3.61 44.24
N SER A 20 -4.26 2.35 44.25
CA SER A 20 -5.60 1.93 43.83
C SER A 20 -6.74 2.61 44.60
N THR A 21 -6.66 2.67 45.93
CA THR A 21 -7.72 3.27 46.77
C THR A 21 -7.81 4.77 46.57
N ILE A 22 -6.65 5.43 46.43
CA ILE A 22 -6.57 6.87 46.14
C ILE A 22 -7.22 7.15 44.77
N ASN A 23 -6.89 6.35 43.76
CA ASN A 23 -7.42 6.53 42.41
C ASN A 23 -8.93 6.23 42.33
N MET A 24 -9.45 5.28 43.11
CA MET A 24 -10.91 5.07 43.25
C MET A 24 -11.62 6.29 43.85
N VAL A 25 -11.01 6.96 44.84
CA VAL A 25 -11.57 8.18 45.43
C VAL A 25 -11.53 9.34 44.43
N ILE A 26 -10.45 9.48 43.66
CA ILE A 26 -10.33 10.47 42.58
C ILE A 26 -11.40 10.23 41.50
N CYS A 27 -11.66 8.98 41.14
CA CYS A 27 -12.71 8.63 40.19
C CYS A 27 -14.11 8.97 40.68
N LYS A 28 -14.43 8.64 41.94
CA LYS A 28 -15.72 9.03 42.56
C LYS A 28 -15.89 10.54 42.63
N TYR A 29 -14.80 11.28 42.87
CA TYR A 29 -14.82 12.73 42.83
C TYR A 29 -15.04 13.27 41.41
N GLY A 30 -14.40 12.65 40.40
CA GLY A 30 -14.69 12.89 38.99
C GLY A 30 -16.15 12.65 38.65
N ASP A 31 -16.75 11.53 39.08
CA ASP A 31 -18.17 11.22 38.85
C ASP A 31 -19.12 12.26 39.45
N HIS A 32 -18.77 12.77 40.63
CA HIS A 32 -19.53 13.85 41.27
C HIS A 32 -19.42 15.18 40.50
N LEU A 33 -18.21 15.54 40.03
CA LEU A 33 -18.00 16.74 39.21
C LEU A 33 -18.72 16.64 37.85
N TYR A 34 -18.67 15.46 37.23
CA TYR A 34 -19.41 15.17 36.00
C TYR A 34 -20.91 15.38 36.17
N SER A 35 -21.49 14.85 37.26
CA SER A 35 -22.92 15.00 37.56
C SER A 35 -23.33 16.44 37.86
N LYS A 36 -22.37 17.27 38.30
CA LYS A 36 -22.56 18.70 38.58
C LYS A 36 -22.47 19.57 37.32
N GLY A 37 -22.03 19.02 36.19
CA GLY A 37 -21.84 19.74 34.92
C GLY A 37 -20.43 20.35 34.75
N ASP A 38 -19.53 20.16 35.70
CA ASP A 38 -18.15 20.65 35.64
C ASP A 38 -17.26 19.64 34.87
N ILE A 39 -17.47 19.54 33.55
CA ILE A 39 -16.88 18.49 32.69
C ILE A 39 -15.34 18.63 32.58
N ASP A 40 -14.81 19.84 32.46
CA ASP A 40 -13.36 20.08 32.35
C ASP A 40 -12.60 19.60 33.59
N LEU A 41 -13.08 19.99 34.78
CA LEU A 41 -12.48 19.58 36.05
C LEU A 41 -12.63 18.07 36.28
N SER A 42 -13.75 17.48 35.87
CA SER A 42 -13.93 16.03 35.90
C SER A 42 -12.89 15.32 35.04
N MET A 43 -12.57 15.85 33.86
CA MET A 43 -11.60 15.29 32.93
C MET A 43 -10.18 15.30 33.51
N GLU A 44 -9.78 16.40 34.15
CA GLU A 44 -8.48 16.49 34.84
C GLU A 44 -8.31 15.39 35.90
N GLN A 45 -9.38 15.06 36.63
CA GLN A 45 -9.35 13.98 37.62
C GLN A 45 -9.25 12.61 36.96
N TYR A 46 -9.99 12.36 35.87
CA TYR A 46 -9.91 11.09 35.15
C TYR A 46 -8.53 10.83 34.53
N ILE A 47 -7.85 11.87 34.02
CA ILE A 47 -6.48 11.76 33.50
C ILE A 47 -5.50 11.27 34.58
N GLN A 48 -5.69 11.68 35.85
CA GLN A 48 -4.84 11.23 36.96
C GLN A 48 -5.05 9.75 37.32
N THR A 49 -6.17 9.14 36.89
CA THR A 49 -6.48 7.73 37.18
C THR A 49 -6.02 6.74 36.10
N VAL A 50 -5.42 7.25 35.01
CA VAL A 50 -4.90 6.44 33.90
C VAL A 50 -3.89 5.40 34.42
N GLY A 51 -4.08 4.14 34.03
CA GLY A 51 -3.24 3.00 34.44
C GLY A 51 -3.71 2.27 35.71
N THR A 52 -4.74 2.76 36.40
CA THR A 52 -5.34 2.04 37.56
C THR A 52 -6.81 1.74 37.40
N ILE A 53 -7.54 2.58 36.68
CA ILE A 53 -8.95 2.40 36.38
C ILE A 53 -9.10 1.94 34.94
N GLU A 54 -10.05 1.04 34.71
CA GLU A 54 -10.32 0.51 33.38
C GLU A 54 -10.76 1.64 32.43
N PRO A 55 -10.00 1.91 31.35
CA PRO A 55 -10.30 3.01 30.43
C PRO A 55 -11.68 2.92 29.79
N SER A 56 -12.22 1.70 29.60
CA SER A 56 -13.55 1.42 29.05
C SER A 56 -14.67 2.19 29.76
N TYR A 57 -14.60 2.32 31.09
CA TYR A 57 -15.60 3.02 31.89
C TYR A 57 -15.68 4.50 31.53
N ILE A 58 -14.52 5.15 31.47
CA ILE A 58 -14.40 6.59 31.19
C ILE A 58 -14.72 6.85 29.72
N ILE A 59 -14.19 6.04 28.80
CA ILE A 59 -14.44 6.17 27.35
C ILE A 59 -15.94 6.11 27.04
N ARG A 60 -16.67 5.12 27.58
CA ARG A 60 -18.12 5.00 27.37
C ARG A 60 -18.87 6.25 27.84
N LYS A 61 -18.51 6.77 29.01
CA LYS A 61 -19.14 7.95 29.60
C LYS A 61 -19.01 9.20 28.72
N PHE A 62 -17.82 9.45 28.16
CA PHE A 62 -17.56 10.60 27.31
C PHE A 62 -18.01 10.40 25.84
N LEU A 63 -18.16 9.16 25.38
CA LEU A 63 -18.81 8.84 24.10
C LEU A 63 -20.30 9.20 24.12
N GLU A 64 -21.01 8.83 25.19
CA GLU A 64 -22.44 9.16 25.37
C GLU A 64 -22.68 10.67 25.44
N ALA A 65 -21.73 11.40 26.03
CA ALA A 65 -21.76 12.86 26.17
C ALA A 65 -21.43 13.64 24.88
N GLN A 66 -21.08 12.96 23.78
CA GLN A 66 -20.59 13.56 22.54
C GLN A 66 -19.42 14.57 22.73
N SER A 67 -18.68 14.46 23.83
CA SER A 67 -17.63 15.41 24.22
C SER A 67 -16.29 14.99 23.62
N ILE A 68 -16.15 15.18 22.30
CA ILE A 68 -14.99 14.71 21.53
C ILE A 68 -13.68 15.33 22.04
N ASN A 69 -13.69 16.62 22.42
CA ASN A 69 -12.50 17.32 22.93
C ASN A 69 -11.95 16.68 24.22
N HIS A 70 -12.83 16.38 25.19
CA HIS A 70 -12.45 15.75 26.46
C HIS A 70 -12.00 14.30 26.26
N LEU A 71 -12.70 13.57 25.39
CA LEU A 71 -12.33 12.20 25.04
C LEU A 71 -10.95 12.14 24.37
N THR A 72 -10.65 13.07 23.45
CA THR A 72 -9.30 13.18 22.85
C THR A 72 -8.24 13.43 23.92
N ALA A 73 -8.45 14.39 24.83
CA ALA A 73 -7.49 14.67 25.90
C ALA A 73 -7.25 13.45 26.80
N TYR A 74 -8.29 12.67 27.10
CA TYR A 74 -8.14 11.41 27.84
C TYR A 74 -7.27 10.41 27.08
N LEU A 75 -7.64 10.16 25.82
CA LEU A 75 -7.02 9.14 24.98
C LEU A 75 -5.57 9.49 24.62
N GLU A 76 -5.22 10.77 24.46
CA GLU A 76 -3.84 11.24 24.30
C GLU A 76 -2.97 10.87 25.52
N ASN A 77 -3.48 11.12 26.73
CA ASN A 77 -2.76 10.78 27.95
C ASN A 77 -2.68 9.27 28.15
N LEU A 78 -3.74 8.52 27.80
CA LEU A 78 -3.74 7.07 27.81
C LEU A 78 -2.70 6.51 26.82
N HIS A 79 -2.60 7.06 25.61
CA HIS A 79 -1.65 6.63 24.58
C HIS A 79 -0.18 6.83 24.98
N ARG A 80 0.12 7.82 25.84
CA ARG A 80 1.46 8.02 26.42
C ARG A 80 1.84 6.95 27.46
N THR A 81 0.90 6.13 27.90
CA THR A 81 1.14 5.06 28.87
C THR A 81 1.19 3.69 28.19
N PRO A 82 1.90 2.71 28.77
CA PRO A 82 1.98 1.34 28.21
C PRO A 82 0.65 0.57 28.25
N HIS A 83 -0.41 1.14 28.82
CA HIS A 83 -1.74 0.53 28.93
C HIS A 83 -2.63 0.81 27.71
N ALA A 84 -2.12 1.53 26.70
CA ALA A 84 -2.86 1.79 25.48
C ALA A 84 -2.92 0.54 24.59
N ASN A 85 -4.11 0.20 24.10
CA ASN A 85 -4.33 -0.86 23.12
C ASN A 85 -4.62 -0.27 21.72
N SER A 86 -4.79 -1.14 20.73
CA SER A 86 -5.17 -0.77 19.36
C SER A 86 -6.50 -0.02 19.29
N ASP A 87 -7.46 -0.40 20.13
CA ASP A 87 -8.81 0.16 20.12
C ASP A 87 -8.83 1.60 20.63
N HIS A 88 -8.07 1.90 21.68
CA HIS A 88 -7.88 3.25 22.22
C HIS A 88 -7.20 4.16 21.19
N THR A 89 -6.18 3.64 20.50
CA THR A 89 -5.49 4.38 19.43
C THR A 89 -6.42 4.64 18.24
N THR A 90 -7.28 3.69 17.90
CA THR A 90 -8.28 3.85 16.83
C THR A 90 -9.38 4.84 17.21
N LEU A 91 -9.89 4.77 18.45
CA LEU A 91 -10.85 5.74 18.97
C LEU A 91 -10.26 7.15 19.00
N LEU A 92 -9.00 7.28 19.41
CA LEU A 92 -8.28 8.55 19.39
C LEU A 92 -8.22 9.11 17.96
N LEU A 93 -7.90 8.25 16.99
CA LEU A 93 -7.85 8.62 15.59
C LEU A 93 -9.22 9.08 15.05
N ASN A 94 -10.30 8.37 15.41
CA ASN A 94 -11.66 8.77 15.06
C ASN A 94 -11.99 10.15 15.64
N CYS A 95 -11.64 10.39 16.90
CA CYS A 95 -11.83 11.69 17.53
C CYS A 95 -11.05 12.79 16.79
N TYR A 96 -9.80 12.56 16.39
CA TYR A 96 -9.04 13.51 15.60
C TYR A 96 -9.62 13.78 14.21
N ILE A 97 -10.09 12.74 13.51
CA ILE A 97 -10.74 12.89 12.20
C ILE A 97 -11.98 13.78 12.32
N ARG A 98 -12.77 13.62 13.39
CA ARG A 98 -13.95 14.44 13.69
C ARG A 98 -13.62 15.86 14.16
N LEU A 99 -12.57 16.04 14.96
CA LEU A 99 -12.15 17.36 15.45
C LEU A 99 -11.50 18.22 14.35
N LYS A 100 -10.82 17.61 13.37
CA LYS A 100 -10.16 18.36 12.28
C LYS A 100 -11.15 19.04 11.32
N ASP A 101 -12.42 18.64 11.30
CA ASP A 101 -13.47 19.40 10.59
C ASP A 101 -13.80 20.74 11.30
N THR A 102 -13.27 20.97 12.52
CA THR A 102 -13.54 22.16 13.35
C THR A 102 -12.33 23.07 13.63
N GLY A 103 -11.11 22.71 13.22
CA GLY A 103 -9.95 23.60 13.33
C GLY A 103 -8.60 22.93 13.61
N ASP A 104 -7.55 23.63 13.21
CA ASP A 104 -6.12 23.27 13.18
C ASP A 104 -5.53 22.80 14.52
N LYS A 105 -5.63 21.51 14.84
CA LYS A 105 -4.71 20.85 15.78
C LYS A 105 -3.65 20.10 14.99
N GLU A 106 -2.38 20.44 15.19
CA GLU A 106 -1.21 19.73 14.65
C GLU A 106 -1.13 18.32 15.26
N TRP A 107 -0.92 17.33 14.40
CA TRP A 107 -0.90 15.92 14.82
C TRP A 107 0.46 15.59 15.41
N HIS A 108 0.50 15.22 16.69
CA HIS A 108 1.72 14.74 17.35
C HIS A 108 1.80 13.21 17.38
N PHE A 109 1.31 12.53 16.33
CA PHE A 109 1.43 11.08 16.20
C PHE A 109 1.93 10.69 14.81
N ASP A 110 2.65 9.57 14.76
CA ASP A 110 3.13 8.98 13.51
C ASP A 110 1.94 8.48 12.67
N VAL A 111 1.68 9.19 11.57
CA VAL A 111 0.61 8.88 10.60
C VAL A 111 0.75 7.46 10.06
N GLU A 112 1.98 6.97 9.89
CA GLU A 112 2.22 5.61 9.41
C GLU A 112 1.77 4.56 10.45
N THR A 113 2.11 4.77 11.71
CA THR A 113 1.65 3.91 12.81
C THR A 113 0.14 3.95 12.95
N ALA A 114 -0.49 5.13 12.82
CA ALA A 114 -1.95 5.25 12.87
C ALA A 114 -2.64 4.49 11.72
N LEU A 115 -2.10 4.59 10.49
CA LEU A 115 -2.57 3.80 9.34
C LEU A 115 -2.46 2.31 9.59
N ARG A 116 -1.33 1.85 10.14
CA ARG A 116 -1.10 0.44 10.45
C ARG A 116 -2.13 -0.07 11.45
N VAL A 117 -2.37 0.66 12.54
CA VAL A 117 -3.31 0.25 13.60
C VAL A 117 -4.74 0.22 13.07
N CYS A 118 -5.18 1.23 12.31
CA CYS A 118 -6.53 1.25 11.75
C CYS A 118 -6.76 0.14 10.73
N HIS A 119 -5.77 -0.14 9.87
CA HIS A 119 -5.86 -1.26 8.95
C HIS A 119 -5.95 -2.61 9.70
N GLN A 120 -5.10 -2.83 10.71
CA GLN A 120 -5.13 -4.06 11.53
C GLN A 120 -6.43 -4.25 12.29
N ALA A 121 -7.05 -3.17 12.74
CA ALA A 121 -8.32 -3.19 13.46
C ALA A 121 -9.55 -3.26 12.51
N GLY A 122 -9.35 -3.32 11.20
CA GLY A 122 -10.43 -3.45 10.20
C GLY A 122 -11.17 -2.14 9.87
N PHE A 123 -10.67 -1.00 10.33
CA PHE A 123 -11.25 0.33 10.08
C PHE A 123 -10.74 0.92 8.77
N ILE A 124 -11.14 0.30 7.66
CA ILE A 124 -10.64 0.60 6.31
C ILE A 124 -10.98 2.03 5.87
N GLU A 125 -12.23 2.46 6.04
CA GLU A 125 -12.67 3.80 5.61
C GLU A 125 -11.93 4.93 6.34
N GLN A 126 -11.70 4.75 7.65
CA GLN A 126 -10.98 5.70 8.48
C GLN A 126 -9.51 5.76 8.09
N ALA A 127 -8.88 4.61 7.82
CA ALA A 127 -7.51 4.53 7.34
C ALA A 127 -7.33 5.26 5.99
N LEU A 128 -8.25 5.06 5.04
CA LEU A 128 -8.24 5.76 3.75
C LEU A 128 -8.45 7.26 3.91
N CYS A 129 -9.39 7.67 4.77
CA CYS A 129 -9.62 9.06 5.09
C CYS A 129 -8.35 9.70 5.69
N LEU A 130 -7.66 8.98 6.58
CA LEU A 130 -6.40 9.41 7.16
C LEU A 130 -5.32 9.65 6.11
N ALA A 131 -5.10 8.68 5.23
CA ALA A 131 -4.11 8.77 4.16
C ALA A 131 -4.41 9.95 3.23
N LYS A 132 -5.66 10.06 2.76
CA LYS A 132 -6.09 11.17 1.88
C LYS A 132 -5.96 12.53 2.57
N LYS A 133 -6.32 12.64 3.86
CA LYS A 133 -6.19 13.88 4.64
C LYS A 133 -4.72 14.21 4.97
N SER A 134 -3.82 13.22 5.01
CA SER A 134 -2.38 13.44 5.20
C SER A 134 -1.67 13.99 3.96
N ASN A 135 -2.33 13.97 2.79
CA ASN A 135 -1.81 14.47 1.51
C ASN A 135 -1.38 15.95 1.54
N ASN A 136 -1.84 16.74 2.52
CA ASN A 136 -1.42 18.14 2.69
C ASN A 136 0.07 18.27 3.05
N HIS A 137 0.66 17.22 3.63
CA HIS A 137 2.08 17.14 3.96
C HIS A 137 2.63 15.92 3.22
N SER A 138 3.18 16.13 2.01
CA SER A 138 3.91 15.18 1.16
C SER A 138 3.94 13.72 1.65
N TRP A 139 3.31 12.79 0.93
CA TRP A 139 3.27 11.38 1.32
C TRP A 139 4.68 10.83 1.54
N SER A 140 4.92 10.25 2.71
CA SER A 140 6.11 9.43 2.93
C SER A 140 5.92 8.06 2.26
N SER A 141 7.02 7.48 1.76
CA SER A 141 7.02 6.16 1.08
C SER A 141 6.26 5.08 1.85
N GLY A 142 6.44 5.03 3.19
CA GLY A 142 5.77 4.06 4.06
C GLY A 142 4.24 4.26 4.16
N ILE A 143 3.77 5.51 4.18
CA ILE A 143 2.33 5.87 4.19
C ILE A 143 1.69 5.43 2.87
N LEU A 144 2.37 5.68 1.75
CA LEU A 144 1.90 5.38 0.41
C LEU A 144 1.82 3.88 0.14
N PHE A 145 2.86 3.13 0.52
CA PHE A 145 2.85 1.67 0.40
C PHE A 145 1.70 1.05 1.19
N ARG A 146 1.42 1.54 2.41
CA ARG A 146 0.28 1.07 3.22
C ARG A 146 -1.06 1.42 2.60
N TYR A 147 -1.23 2.65 2.12
CA TYR A 147 -2.45 3.05 1.44
C TYR A 147 -2.73 2.18 0.21
N LEU A 148 -1.72 1.97 -0.65
CA LEU A 148 -1.86 1.10 -1.82
C LEU A 148 -2.21 -0.33 -1.42
N LYS A 149 -1.61 -0.85 -0.36
CA LYS A 149 -1.97 -2.16 0.19
C LYS A 149 -3.45 -2.23 0.57
N ILE A 150 -3.95 -1.26 1.34
CA ILE A 150 -5.37 -1.20 1.75
C ILE A 150 -6.29 -1.13 0.51
N VAL A 151 -5.96 -0.26 -0.45
CA VAL A 151 -6.78 -0.09 -1.66
C VAL A 151 -6.78 -1.34 -2.54
N LEU A 152 -5.65 -2.04 -2.66
CA LEU A 152 -5.50 -3.22 -3.52
C LEU A 152 -6.01 -4.52 -2.88
N GLU A 153 -5.95 -4.64 -1.55
CA GLU A 153 -6.36 -5.85 -0.82
C GLU A 153 -7.81 -5.75 -0.33
N ASP A 154 -8.17 -4.66 0.34
CA ASP A 154 -9.47 -4.52 1.02
C ASP A 154 -10.53 -3.89 0.12
N VAL A 155 -10.23 -2.71 -0.45
CA VAL A 155 -11.21 -1.93 -1.22
C VAL A 155 -11.38 -2.48 -2.64
N LYS A 156 -10.30 -2.99 -3.23
CA LYS A 156 -10.20 -3.44 -4.62
C LYS A 156 -10.52 -2.34 -5.64
N ASP A 157 -10.24 -1.09 -5.29
CA ASP A 157 -10.34 0.02 -6.25
C ASP A 157 -9.03 0.16 -7.02
N TYR A 158 -8.91 -0.66 -8.07
CA TYR A 158 -7.71 -0.71 -8.92
C TYR A 158 -7.51 0.59 -9.71
N LYS A 159 -8.57 1.35 -10.01
CA LYS A 159 -8.46 2.60 -10.77
C LYS A 159 -7.79 3.69 -9.95
N SER A 160 -8.29 3.91 -8.73
CA SER A 160 -7.65 4.84 -7.80
C SER A 160 -6.21 4.42 -7.54
N ALA A 161 -5.95 3.13 -7.28
CA ALA A 161 -4.60 2.63 -7.08
C ALA A 161 -3.66 2.96 -8.26
N MET A 162 -4.13 2.82 -9.51
CA MET A 162 -3.34 3.15 -10.70
C MET A 162 -3.02 4.65 -10.82
N GLU A 163 -3.94 5.55 -10.45
CA GLU A 163 -3.65 6.99 -10.42
C GLU A 163 -2.53 7.33 -9.43
N TYR A 164 -2.55 6.73 -8.24
CA TYR A 164 -1.49 6.94 -7.25
C TYR A 164 -0.17 6.31 -7.71
N LEU A 165 -0.22 5.14 -8.35
CA LEU A 165 0.97 4.43 -8.82
C LEU A 165 1.70 5.22 -9.93
N LYS A 166 1.00 5.98 -10.77
CA LYS A 166 1.61 6.87 -11.79
C LYS A 166 2.45 8.01 -11.20
N ASN A 167 2.15 8.42 -9.97
CA ASN A 167 2.85 9.52 -9.29
C ASN A 167 4.04 9.03 -8.43
N LEU A 168 4.27 7.71 -8.39
CA LEU A 168 5.37 7.12 -7.62
C LEU A 168 6.72 7.32 -8.30
N THR A 169 7.77 7.23 -7.49
CA THR A 169 9.11 6.96 -8.02
C THR A 169 9.17 5.55 -8.60
N ILE A 170 10.07 5.35 -9.57
CA ILE A 170 10.22 4.07 -10.29
C ILE A 170 10.50 2.90 -9.33
N LEU A 171 11.38 3.12 -8.34
CA LEU A 171 11.75 2.10 -7.35
C LEU A 171 10.56 1.66 -6.50
N GLU A 172 9.74 2.62 -6.05
CA GLU A 172 8.54 2.34 -5.26
C GLU A 172 7.49 1.61 -6.10
N ALA A 173 7.24 2.10 -7.32
CA ALA A 173 6.33 1.48 -8.27
C ALA A 173 6.72 0.02 -8.54
N GLU A 174 8.01 -0.25 -8.77
CA GLU A 174 8.52 -1.60 -9.02
C GLU A 174 8.23 -2.56 -7.85
N SER A 175 8.44 -2.10 -6.61
CA SER A 175 8.17 -2.89 -5.41
C SER A 175 6.69 -3.28 -5.27
N VAL A 176 5.78 -2.38 -5.65
CA VAL A 176 4.33 -2.61 -5.64
C VAL A 176 3.95 -3.57 -6.76
N LEU A 177 4.50 -3.37 -7.96
CA LEU A 177 4.19 -4.18 -9.14
C LEU A 177 4.67 -5.63 -9.01
N LYS A 178 5.78 -5.88 -8.30
CA LYS A 178 6.23 -7.25 -7.96
C LYS A 178 5.18 -8.06 -7.20
N ASN A 179 4.39 -7.41 -6.34
CA ASN A 179 3.39 -8.08 -5.50
C ASN A 179 1.98 -8.03 -6.10
N TYR A 180 1.60 -6.92 -6.72
CA TYR A 180 0.21 -6.66 -7.15
C TYR A 180 0.04 -6.56 -8.66
N GLY A 181 1.11 -6.59 -9.46
CA GLY A 181 1.07 -6.38 -10.91
C GLY A 181 0.11 -7.34 -11.62
N ARG A 182 0.09 -8.62 -11.24
CA ARG A 182 -0.83 -9.61 -11.84
C ARG A 182 -2.30 -9.27 -11.63
N ARG A 183 -2.66 -8.72 -10.47
CA ARG A 183 -4.04 -8.32 -10.16
C ARG A 183 -4.39 -7.07 -10.98
N LEU A 184 -3.52 -6.07 -10.96
CA LEU A 184 -3.65 -4.84 -11.75
C LEU A 184 -3.75 -5.09 -13.26
N LEU A 185 -3.06 -6.11 -13.79
CA LEU A 185 -3.15 -6.46 -15.21
C LEU A 185 -4.54 -7.00 -15.59
N ARG A 186 -5.23 -7.69 -14.67
CA ARG A 186 -6.57 -8.25 -14.95
C ARG A 186 -7.64 -7.16 -15.01
N ASP A 187 -7.56 -6.19 -14.10
CA ASP A 187 -8.58 -5.15 -13.97
C ASP A 187 -8.28 -3.91 -14.84
N THR A 188 -7.02 -3.48 -14.91
CA THR A 188 -6.57 -2.25 -15.59
C THR A 188 -5.41 -2.51 -16.58
N PRO A 189 -5.57 -3.40 -17.58
CA PRO A 189 -4.46 -3.82 -18.45
C PRO A 189 -3.86 -2.66 -19.24
N ARG A 190 -4.69 -1.78 -19.80
CA ARG A 190 -4.23 -0.67 -20.66
C ARG A 190 -3.36 0.32 -19.89
N GLU A 191 -3.80 0.69 -18.70
CA GLU A 191 -3.09 1.66 -17.87
C GLU A 191 -1.79 1.07 -17.32
N LEU A 192 -1.81 -0.18 -16.87
CA LEU A 192 -0.63 -0.85 -16.37
C LEU A 192 0.43 -1.02 -17.46
N ILE A 193 0.04 -1.46 -18.66
CA ILE A 193 0.99 -1.63 -19.78
C ILE A 193 1.59 -0.28 -20.17
N ALA A 194 0.81 0.79 -20.22
CA ALA A 194 1.33 2.12 -20.51
C ALA A 194 2.36 2.57 -19.45
N LEU A 195 2.10 2.30 -18.17
CA LEU A 195 3.04 2.57 -17.09
C LEU A 195 4.33 1.74 -17.23
N LEU A 196 4.22 0.42 -17.44
CA LEU A 196 5.38 -0.45 -17.62
C LEU A 196 6.25 -0.01 -18.80
N LYS A 197 5.61 0.41 -19.90
CA LYS A 197 6.31 0.99 -21.05
C LYS A 197 7.10 2.23 -20.63
N ASN A 198 6.49 3.16 -19.92
CA ASN A 198 7.17 4.38 -19.45
C ASN A 198 8.33 4.08 -18.48
N MET A 199 8.18 3.08 -17.60
CA MET A 199 9.22 2.67 -16.65
C MET A 199 10.45 2.04 -17.33
N CYS A 200 10.24 1.33 -18.44
CA CYS A 200 11.31 0.69 -19.21
C CYS A 200 11.88 1.57 -20.33
N THR A 201 11.38 2.79 -20.52
CA THR A 201 11.89 3.75 -21.50
C THR A 201 12.67 4.87 -20.85
N TYR A 202 13.83 5.20 -21.43
CA TYR A 202 14.60 6.37 -21.02
C TYR A 202 13.80 7.66 -21.29
N SER A 203 13.75 8.54 -20.28
CA SER A 203 13.20 9.89 -20.40
C SER A 203 13.96 10.83 -19.46
N ASP A 204 13.82 12.14 -19.63
CA ASP A 204 14.47 13.12 -18.75
C ASP A 204 14.04 12.96 -17.27
N THR A 205 12.84 12.43 -17.04
CA THR A 205 12.29 12.07 -15.73
C THR A 205 12.64 10.64 -15.28
N ASN A 206 13.21 9.82 -16.15
CA ASN A 206 13.61 8.43 -15.90
C ASN A 206 15.00 8.16 -16.52
N PRO A 207 16.08 8.59 -15.85
CA PRO A 207 17.44 8.41 -16.36
C PRO A 207 17.94 6.95 -16.25
N VAL A 208 17.32 6.14 -15.38
CA VAL A 208 17.69 4.73 -15.15
C VAL A 208 16.45 3.86 -15.32
N PRO A 209 16.15 3.41 -16.55
CA PRO A 209 14.98 2.57 -16.82
C PRO A 209 15.06 1.22 -16.10
N SER A 210 13.91 0.73 -15.64
CA SER A 210 13.82 -0.62 -15.07
C SER A 210 13.96 -1.69 -16.17
N SER A 211 14.53 -2.83 -15.80
CA SER A 211 14.71 -3.96 -16.71
C SER A 211 13.34 -4.59 -17.07
N PRO A 212 13.03 -4.78 -18.36
CA PRO A 212 11.76 -5.41 -18.78
C PRO A 212 11.57 -6.83 -18.23
N GLU A 213 12.67 -7.54 -17.96
CA GLU A 213 12.69 -8.89 -17.40
C GLU A 213 12.00 -8.98 -16.04
N ASP A 214 12.18 -7.94 -15.20
CA ASP A 214 11.60 -7.87 -13.87
C ASP A 214 10.07 -7.88 -13.91
N PHE A 215 9.46 -7.53 -15.05
CA PHE A 215 8.01 -7.44 -15.22
C PHE A 215 7.39 -8.63 -15.96
N ILE A 216 8.17 -9.54 -16.56
CA ILE A 216 7.64 -10.68 -17.34
C ILE A 216 6.67 -11.52 -16.50
N HIS A 217 6.98 -11.72 -15.21
CA HIS A 217 6.16 -12.48 -14.27
C HIS A 217 4.75 -11.90 -14.04
N ILE A 218 4.50 -10.64 -14.41
CA ILE A 218 3.18 -9.98 -14.30
C ILE A 218 2.21 -10.52 -15.37
N PHE A 219 2.74 -10.92 -16.54
CA PHE A 219 1.94 -11.31 -17.70
C PHE A 219 1.59 -12.81 -17.74
N ILE A 220 1.78 -13.56 -16.65
CA ILE A 220 1.48 -15.00 -16.65
C ILE A 220 0.00 -15.23 -17.01
N GLY A 221 -0.21 -16.01 -18.07
CA GLY A 221 -1.53 -16.32 -18.63
C GLY A 221 -2.09 -15.25 -19.59
N GLN A 222 -1.35 -14.17 -19.84
CA GLN A 222 -1.77 -13.01 -20.64
C GLN A 222 -0.79 -12.74 -21.79
N ARG A 223 -0.62 -13.72 -22.68
CA ARG A 223 0.40 -13.73 -23.75
C ARG A 223 0.29 -12.53 -24.71
N ASN A 224 -0.92 -12.16 -25.12
CA ASN A 224 -1.14 -11.06 -26.07
C ASN A 224 -0.62 -9.72 -25.51
N TYR A 225 -0.80 -9.50 -24.20
CA TYR A 225 -0.28 -8.30 -23.54
C TYR A 225 1.24 -8.34 -23.39
N LEU A 226 1.82 -9.50 -23.08
CA LEU A 226 3.28 -9.67 -23.03
C LEU A 226 3.91 -9.41 -24.39
N GLN A 227 3.34 -9.95 -25.46
CA GLN A 227 3.81 -9.75 -26.83
C GLN A 227 3.80 -8.27 -27.21
N SER A 228 2.68 -7.57 -27.01
CA SER A 228 2.58 -6.13 -27.31
C SER A 228 3.52 -5.26 -26.46
N PHE A 229 3.82 -5.69 -25.23
CA PHE A 229 4.80 -5.05 -24.37
C PHE A 229 6.23 -5.26 -24.91
N LEU A 230 6.64 -6.50 -25.15
CA LEU A 230 7.99 -6.82 -25.62
C LEU A 230 8.27 -6.28 -27.04
N GLU A 231 7.29 -6.31 -27.96
CA GLU A 231 7.38 -5.68 -29.28
C GLU A 231 7.73 -4.19 -29.17
N PHE A 232 7.09 -3.49 -28.23
CA PHE A 232 7.37 -2.06 -27.99
C PHE A 232 8.76 -1.85 -27.42
N ILE A 233 9.17 -2.67 -26.46
CA ILE A 233 10.49 -2.58 -25.81
C ILE A 233 11.61 -2.80 -26.83
N VAL A 234 11.53 -3.86 -27.65
CA VAL A 234 12.53 -4.16 -28.69
C VAL A 234 12.59 -3.06 -29.75
N LYS A 235 11.46 -2.42 -30.06
CA LYS A 235 11.40 -1.30 -31.00
C LYS A 235 12.13 -0.06 -30.49
N ILE A 236 12.06 0.22 -29.19
CA ILE A 236 12.70 1.40 -28.58
C ILE A 236 14.15 1.13 -28.24
N ASN A 237 14.44 -0.06 -27.71
CA ASN A 237 15.78 -0.47 -27.34
C ASN A 237 16.16 -1.77 -28.08
N PRO A 238 16.82 -1.65 -29.25
CA PRO A 238 17.26 -2.82 -30.01
C PRO A 238 18.34 -3.66 -29.31
N ASP A 239 18.94 -3.15 -28.23
CA ASP A 239 20.01 -3.80 -27.47
C ASP A 239 19.53 -4.58 -26.25
N CYS A 240 18.24 -4.90 -26.19
CA CYS A 240 17.66 -5.79 -25.17
C CYS A 240 18.41 -7.13 -25.03
N SER A 241 18.26 -7.73 -23.85
CA SER A 241 18.88 -8.99 -23.48
C SER A 241 18.37 -10.19 -24.29
N ASN A 242 19.14 -11.28 -24.27
CA ASN A 242 18.78 -12.52 -24.96
C ASN A 242 17.47 -13.12 -24.43
N GLN A 243 17.19 -12.96 -23.13
CA GLN A 243 15.96 -13.45 -22.53
C GLN A 243 14.72 -12.78 -23.14
N ILE A 244 14.77 -11.47 -23.43
CA ILE A 244 13.65 -10.73 -24.04
C ILE A 244 13.37 -11.25 -25.45
N TYR A 245 14.41 -11.39 -26.27
CA TYR A 245 14.26 -11.90 -27.63
C TYR A 245 13.85 -13.36 -27.67
N ASN A 246 14.43 -14.23 -26.84
CA ASN A 246 14.02 -15.63 -26.71
C ASN A 246 12.54 -15.74 -26.34
N THR A 247 12.09 -14.96 -25.34
CA THR A 247 10.68 -14.95 -24.91
C THR A 247 9.77 -14.44 -26.03
N LEU A 248 10.17 -13.40 -26.76
CA LEU A 248 9.38 -12.86 -27.88
C LEU A 248 9.26 -13.86 -29.04
N ILE A 249 10.36 -14.56 -29.38
CA ILE A 249 10.36 -15.62 -30.39
C ILE A 249 9.48 -16.78 -29.94
N GLU A 250 9.55 -17.20 -28.67
CA GLU A 250 8.67 -18.23 -28.11
C GLU A 250 7.19 -17.85 -28.27
N LEU A 251 6.83 -16.60 -27.98
CA LEU A 251 5.47 -16.09 -28.16
C LEU A 251 5.01 -16.16 -29.63
N TYR A 252 5.84 -15.71 -30.58
CA TYR A 252 5.51 -15.78 -32.00
C TYR A 252 5.37 -17.23 -32.49
N ILE A 253 6.31 -18.11 -32.16
CA ILE A 253 6.27 -19.53 -32.58
C ILE A 253 5.01 -20.21 -32.03
N TYR A 254 4.66 -19.93 -30.78
CA TYR A 254 3.44 -20.46 -30.17
C TYR A 254 2.18 -19.97 -30.89
N GLU A 255 2.09 -18.68 -31.23
CA GLU A 255 0.96 -18.12 -31.99
C GLU A 255 0.87 -18.67 -33.43
N LEU A 256 2.01 -18.97 -34.06
CA LEU A 256 2.08 -19.59 -35.39
C LEU A 256 1.57 -21.03 -35.38
N SER A 257 1.91 -21.78 -34.32
CA SER A 257 1.46 -23.17 -34.12
C SER A 257 -0.05 -23.26 -33.90
N ASN A 258 -0.66 -22.23 -33.31
CA ASN A 258 -2.10 -22.21 -33.05
C ASN A 258 -2.92 -22.14 -34.36
N PRO A 259 -3.83 -23.09 -34.66
CA PRO A 259 -4.59 -23.10 -35.92
C PRO A 259 -5.55 -21.91 -36.09
N ASN A 260 -5.98 -21.27 -35.01
CA ASN A 260 -6.99 -20.21 -35.03
C ASN A 260 -6.43 -18.78 -35.16
N SER A 261 -5.11 -18.59 -35.33
CA SER A 261 -4.53 -17.24 -35.42
C SER A 261 -4.77 -16.60 -36.80
N GLN A 262 -5.34 -15.39 -36.78
CA GLN A 262 -5.71 -14.66 -38.01
C GLN A 262 -4.51 -13.94 -38.68
N ASN A 263 -3.39 -13.75 -37.97
CA ASN A 263 -2.25 -12.94 -38.42
C ASN A 263 -0.95 -13.73 -38.63
N LYS A 264 -1.02 -15.02 -38.99
CA LYS A 264 0.16 -15.89 -39.11
C LYS A 264 1.27 -15.33 -40.00
N ALA A 265 0.93 -14.82 -41.19
CA ALA A 265 1.92 -14.31 -42.13
C ALA A 265 2.70 -13.09 -41.59
N GLU A 266 2.03 -12.20 -40.85
CA GLU A 266 2.69 -11.03 -40.25
C GLU A 266 3.61 -11.44 -39.09
N LEU A 267 3.15 -12.37 -38.24
CA LEU A 267 3.93 -12.91 -37.13
C LEU A 267 5.16 -13.67 -37.63
N GLU A 268 5.00 -14.43 -38.69
CA GLU A 268 6.08 -15.15 -39.35
C GLU A 268 7.14 -14.18 -39.90
N THR A 269 6.70 -13.10 -40.57
CA THR A 269 7.61 -12.07 -41.06
C THR A 269 8.36 -11.39 -39.91
N LYS A 270 7.68 -11.08 -38.81
CA LYS A 270 8.30 -10.50 -37.60
C LYS A 270 9.31 -11.46 -36.96
N CYS A 271 8.95 -12.74 -36.84
CA CYS A 271 9.83 -13.77 -36.28
C CYS A 271 11.08 -13.95 -37.14
N LEU A 272 10.93 -14.07 -38.46
CA LEU A 272 12.03 -14.20 -39.40
C LEU A 272 12.92 -12.96 -39.42
N ASN A 273 12.35 -11.76 -39.27
CA ASN A 273 13.13 -10.52 -39.16
C ASN A 273 14.07 -10.55 -37.93
N ILE A 274 13.56 -10.99 -36.77
CA ILE A 274 14.39 -11.14 -35.57
C ILE A 274 15.47 -12.21 -35.79
N ILE A 275 15.10 -13.39 -36.29
CA ILE A 275 16.04 -14.50 -36.55
C ILE A 275 17.17 -14.05 -37.49
N ASN A 276 16.84 -13.34 -38.57
CA ASN A 276 17.80 -12.97 -39.60
C ASN A 276 18.70 -11.79 -39.23
N ASN A 277 18.18 -10.81 -38.48
CA ASN A 277 18.88 -9.53 -38.26
C ASN A 277 19.48 -9.37 -36.84
N LYS A 278 19.20 -10.29 -35.91
CA LYS A 278 19.56 -10.15 -34.48
C LYS A 278 20.22 -11.40 -33.89
N GLN A 279 21.13 -12.02 -34.64
CA GLN A 279 21.75 -13.32 -34.29
C GLN A 279 22.46 -13.33 -32.93
N ASP A 280 23.12 -12.24 -32.54
CA ASP A 280 23.82 -12.15 -31.24
C ASP A 280 22.88 -11.95 -30.04
N LYS A 281 21.58 -11.79 -30.30
CA LYS A 281 20.59 -11.41 -29.29
C LYS A 281 19.62 -12.54 -28.92
N TYR A 282 19.81 -13.76 -29.41
CA TYR A 282 19.01 -14.91 -29.00
C TYR A 282 19.87 -16.17 -28.94
N ASP A 283 19.42 -17.17 -28.19
CA ASP A 283 20.10 -18.46 -28.11
C ASP A 283 19.62 -19.36 -29.26
N ILE A 284 20.54 -19.70 -30.17
CA ILE A 284 20.21 -20.43 -31.40
C ILE A 284 19.70 -21.84 -31.10
N ASP A 285 20.32 -22.54 -30.14
CA ASP A 285 19.94 -23.90 -29.76
C ASP A 285 18.55 -23.92 -29.12
N HIS A 286 18.26 -22.92 -28.27
CA HIS A 286 16.95 -22.72 -27.68
C HIS A 286 15.87 -22.46 -28.74
N VAL A 287 16.13 -21.57 -29.69
CA VAL A 287 15.18 -21.24 -30.76
C VAL A 287 14.98 -22.42 -31.72
N LEU A 288 16.02 -23.17 -32.04
CA LEU A 288 15.92 -24.41 -32.82
C LEU A 288 15.00 -25.43 -32.14
N MET A 289 15.21 -25.69 -30.85
CA MET A 289 14.37 -26.58 -30.06
C MET A 289 12.91 -26.12 -30.06
N LEU A 290 12.65 -24.82 -29.88
CA LEU A 290 11.29 -24.27 -29.92
C LEU A 290 10.62 -24.44 -31.28
N CYS A 291 11.34 -24.20 -32.37
CA CYS A 291 10.84 -24.39 -33.73
C CYS A 291 10.52 -25.87 -34.01
N GLN A 292 11.37 -26.80 -33.56
CA GLN A 292 11.13 -28.24 -33.70
C GLN A 292 9.91 -28.70 -32.92
N LEU A 293 9.77 -28.28 -31.65
CA LEU A 293 8.65 -28.67 -30.78
C LEU A 293 7.29 -28.19 -31.31
N ASN A 294 7.25 -27.03 -31.98
CA ASN A 294 6.02 -26.41 -32.46
C ASN A 294 5.75 -26.63 -33.96
N ASN A 295 6.57 -27.47 -34.65
CA ASN A 295 6.51 -27.71 -36.10
C ASN A 295 6.60 -26.44 -36.97
N CYS A 296 7.39 -25.46 -36.55
CA CYS A 296 7.61 -24.21 -37.30
C CYS A 296 8.67 -24.42 -38.40
N ILE A 297 8.26 -24.90 -39.57
CA ILE A 297 9.16 -25.27 -40.67
C ILE A 297 9.96 -24.06 -41.18
N THR A 298 9.33 -22.90 -41.30
CA THR A 298 9.97 -21.70 -41.83
C THR A 298 11.04 -21.13 -40.90
N GLY A 299 10.81 -21.18 -39.59
CA GLY A 299 11.82 -20.88 -38.58
C GLY A 299 13.01 -21.84 -38.64
N LEU A 300 12.77 -23.15 -38.84
CA LEU A 300 13.85 -24.14 -39.00
C LEU A 300 14.69 -23.87 -40.25
N VAL A 301 14.06 -23.63 -41.40
CA VAL A 301 14.77 -23.34 -42.65
C VAL A 301 15.67 -22.10 -42.48
N ALA A 302 15.15 -21.01 -41.91
CA ALA A 302 15.93 -19.80 -41.68
C ALA A 302 17.13 -20.02 -40.73
N LEU A 303 16.96 -20.84 -39.69
CA LEU A 303 18.05 -21.17 -38.76
C LEU A 303 19.10 -22.09 -39.41
N TYR A 304 18.67 -23.09 -40.20
CA TYR A 304 19.58 -24.00 -40.91
C TYR A 304 20.38 -23.29 -42.00
N GLU A 305 19.74 -22.44 -42.81
CA GLU A 305 20.40 -21.60 -43.81
C GLU A 305 21.49 -20.71 -43.19
N LYS A 306 21.26 -20.22 -41.96
CA LYS A 306 22.23 -19.39 -41.21
C LYS A 306 23.33 -20.19 -40.53
N MET A 307 23.07 -21.43 -40.14
CA MET A 307 24.08 -22.35 -39.62
C MET A 307 24.99 -22.94 -40.72
N GLY A 308 24.74 -22.62 -41.99
CA GLY A 308 25.54 -23.09 -43.12
C GLY A 308 25.36 -24.58 -43.40
N LYS A 309 24.18 -25.14 -43.08
CA LYS A 309 23.79 -26.52 -43.36
C LYS A 309 22.62 -26.58 -44.33
#